data_AF-A0A4Q6BCJ9-F1
#
_entry.id   AF-A0A4Q6BCJ9-F1
#
_cell.length_a   1.000
_cell.length_b   1.000
_cell.length_c   1.000
_cell.angle_alpha   90.00
_cell.angle_beta   90.00
_cell.angle_gamma   90.00
#
_symmetry.space_group_name_H-M   'P 1'
#
loop_
_entity.id
_entity.type
_entity.pdbx_description
1 polymer ?
#
loop_
_entity_poly.entity_id
_entity_poly.type
_entity_poly.pdbx_seq_one_letter_code
_entity_poly.pdbx_strand_id
1 'polypeptide(L)'
;MRIGVFDSGVGGLTVLRELQNRYPLQTFIYFGDTANVPYGTKSVSQIRSLSQHAAEKMKSHSLDLLIVACNTASSLALDVMKNELQPTPVIGVVEAGVNSVLSQMQDHDTALILGTRATVQSHIYRDLIQAAGPEIRVLEQACPLLVPMIEEGWRDHPILTATITEYVKPYLDRAPAVEPRRGIRLLRICLPR
;
A
#
# COMPACT_ATOMS: atom_id res chain seq x y z
N MET A 1 1.62 -17.60 -16.98
CA MET A 1 0.95 -17.63 -15.67
C MET A 1 -0.28 -16.75 -15.72
N ARG A 2 -1.30 -17.13 -14.95
CA ARG A 2 -2.49 -16.33 -14.65
C ARG A 2 -2.32 -15.73 -13.26
N ILE A 3 -2.07 -14.43 -13.22
CA ILE A 3 -1.79 -13.68 -11.99
C ILE A 3 -3.05 -12.90 -11.60
N GLY A 4 -3.60 -13.20 -10.43
CA GLY A 4 -4.63 -12.39 -9.83
C GLY A 4 -4.04 -11.14 -9.19
N VAL A 5 -4.74 -10.02 -9.27
CA VAL A 5 -4.41 -8.79 -8.56
C VAL A 5 -5.68 -8.35 -7.83
N PHE A 6 -5.62 -8.28 -6.51
CA PHE A 6 -6.73 -7.86 -5.66
C PHE A 6 -6.47 -6.50 -5.02
N ASP A 7 -7.46 -5.61 -5.06
CA ASP A 7 -7.48 -4.35 -4.31
C ASP A 7 -8.88 -4.05 -3.75
N SER A 8 -8.94 -3.19 -2.73
CA SER A 8 -10.23 -2.75 -2.16
C SER A 8 -10.96 -1.70 -3.02
N GLY A 9 -10.32 -1.16 -4.05
CA GLY A 9 -10.90 -0.11 -4.90
C GLY A 9 -10.20 -0.06 -6.27
N VAL A 10 -9.95 1.15 -6.77
CA VAL A 10 -9.24 1.35 -8.05
C VAL A 10 -7.75 1.66 -7.88
N GLY A 11 -7.30 1.89 -6.64
CA GLY A 11 -5.89 2.23 -6.34
C GLY A 11 -4.92 1.14 -6.78
N GLY A 12 -5.31 -0.13 -6.69
CA GLY A 12 -4.51 -1.28 -7.12
C GLY A 12 -4.21 -1.34 -8.61
N LEU A 13 -4.88 -0.55 -9.44
CA LEU A 13 -4.54 -0.42 -10.87
C LEU A 13 -3.13 0.13 -11.08
N THR A 14 -2.59 0.88 -10.12
CA THR A 14 -1.19 1.33 -10.14
C THR A 14 -0.21 0.15 -10.06
N VAL A 15 -0.47 -0.80 -9.14
CA VAL A 15 0.32 -2.04 -9.01
C VAL A 15 0.16 -2.91 -10.25
N LEU A 16 -1.07 -3.07 -10.75
CA LEU A 16 -1.34 -3.82 -11.99
C LEU A 16 -0.55 -3.26 -13.18
N ARG A 17 -0.52 -1.93 -13.34
CA ARG A 17 0.19 -1.27 -14.44
C ARG A 17 1.69 -1.58 -14.39
N GLU A 18 2.31 -1.51 -13.22
CA GLU A 18 3.74 -1.85 -13.07
C GLU A 18 4.00 -3.34 -13.31
N LEU A 19 3.10 -4.22 -12.88
CA LEU A 19 3.19 -5.65 -13.18
C LEU A 19 3.10 -5.95 -14.68
N GLN A 20 2.17 -5.29 -15.39
CA GLN A 20 2.02 -5.42 -16.84
C GLN A 20 3.25 -4.92 -17.59
N ASN A 21 3.82 -3.79 -17.16
CA ASN A 21 5.05 -3.25 -17.74
C ASN A 21 6.23 -4.22 -17.59
N ARG A 22 6.38 -4.83 -16.40
CA ARG A 22 7.50 -5.73 -16.10
C ARG A 22 7.31 -7.14 -16.64
N TYR A 23 6.07 -7.60 -16.73
CA TYR A 23 5.71 -8.97 -17.12
C TYR A 23 4.63 -8.98 -18.22
N PRO A 24 4.92 -8.44 -19.41
CA PRO A 24 3.92 -8.20 -20.45
C PRO A 24 3.31 -9.47 -21.06
N LEU A 25 3.95 -10.63 -20.87
CA LEU A 25 3.50 -11.91 -21.40
C LEU A 25 2.56 -12.68 -20.43
N GLN A 26 2.28 -12.13 -19.25
CA GLN A 26 1.41 -12.79 -18.26
C GLN A 26 -0.04 -12.37 -18.44
N THR A 27 -0.94 -13.28 -18.08
CA THR A 27 -2.37 -12.97 -18.03
C THR A 27 -2.71 -12.41 -16.66
N PHE A 28 -3.30 -11.22 -16.59
CA PHE A 28 -3.72 -10.61 -15.34
C PHE A 28 -5.23 -10.64 -15.17
N ILE A 29 -5.69 -10.96 -13.96
CA ILE A 29 -7.08 -10.87 -13.55
C ILE A 29 -7.16 -9.89 -12.38
N TYR A 30 -7.79 -8.75 -12.60
CA TYR A 30 -7.95 -7.73 -11.56
C TYR A 30 -9.32 -7.87 -10.89
N PHE A 31 -9.32 -7.91 -9.56
CA PHE A 31 -10.53 -7.80 -8.75
C PHE A 31 -10.42 -6.61 -7.81
N GLY A 32 -11.27 -5.60 -8.03
CA GLY A 32 -11.43 -4.45 -7.15
C GLY A 32 -12.74 -4.56 -6.38
N ASP A 33 -12.69 -4.58 -5.04
CA ASP A 33 -13.89 -4.61 -4.19
C ASP A 33 -14.49 -3.21 -3.96
N THR A 34 -14.77 -2.50 -5.07
CA THR A 34 -15.25 -1.10 -5.05
C THR A 34 -16.57 -0.93 -4.31
N ALA A 35 -17.39 -1.98 -4.18
CA ALA A 35 -18.62 -1.97 -3.40
C ALA A 35 -18.37 -1.74 -1.89
N ASN A 36 -17.16 -2.05 -1.41
CA ASN A 36 -16.77 -1.95 0.00
C ASN A 36 -15.63 -0.96 0.23
N VAL A 37 -15.24 -0.17 -0.77
CA VAL A 37 -14.22 0.89 -0.59
C VAL A 37 -14.73 1.96 0.39
N PRO A 38 -13.88 2.60 1.21
CA PRO A 38 -12.51 2.21 1.53
C PRO A 38 -12.44 1.11 2.60
N TYR A 39 -11.46 0.22 2.51
CA TYR A 39 -11.16 -0.72 3.60
C TYR A 39 -10.55 -0.01 4.81
N GLY A 40 -9.81 1.08 4.57
CA GLY A 40 -9.04 1.81 5.58
C GLY A 40 -9.82 2.40 6.76
N THR A 41 -11.16 2.46 6.66
CA THR A 41 -12.06 2.98 7.72
C THR A 41 -12.85 1.88 8.43
N LYS A 42 -12.72 0.62 7.99
CA LYS A 42 -13.45 -0.53 8.52
C LYS A 42 -12.72 -1.14 9.73
N SER A 43 -13.44 -1.92 10.52
CA SER A 43 -12.82 -2.68 11.60
C SER A 43 -11.90 -3.78 11.05
N VAL A 44 -10.94 -4.24 11.86
CA VAL A 44 -10.06 -5.37 11.49
C VAL A 44 -10.88 -6.62 11.14
N SER A 45 -11.94 -6.92 11.90
CA SER A 45 -12.81 -8.07 11.63
C SER A 45 -13.53 -7.95 10.28
N GLN A 46 -14.02 -6.76 9.93
CA GLN A 46 -14.63 -6.50 8.63
C GLN A 46 -13.60 -6.62 7.50
N ILE A 47 -12.41 -6.04 7.65
CA ILE A 47 -11.33 -6.14 6.64
C ILE A 47 -10.96 -7.60 6.38
N ARG A 48 -10.80 -8.40 7.44
CA ARG A 48 -10.48 -9.84 7.33
C ARG A 48 -11.60 -10.61 6.64
N SER A 49 -12.85 -10.39 7.05
CA SER A 49 -14.01 -11.02 6.42
C SER A 49 -14.13 -10.65 4.93
N LEU A 50 -14.04 -9.37 4.58
CA LEU A 50 -14.10 -8.94 3.19
C LEU A 50 -12.94 -9.50 2.35
N SER A 51 -11.73 -9.58 2.92
CA SER A 51 -10.56 -10.16 2.25
C SER A 51 -10.72 -11.67 2.03
N GLN A 52 -11.38 -12.40 2.95
CA GLN A 52 -11.72 -13.80 2.75
C GLN A 52 -12.71 -13.98 1.58
N HIS A 53 -13.80 -13.22 1.56
CA HIS A 53 -14.77 -13.25 0.45
C HIS A 53 -14.12 -12.87 -0.91
N ALA A 54 -13.18 -11.92 -0.90
CA ALA A 54 -12.41 -11.58 -2.09
C ALA A 54 -11.55 -12.75 -2.58
N ALA A 55 -10.87 -13.44 -1.66
CA ALA A 55 -10.08 -14.62 -1.97
C ALA A 55 -10.96 -15.77 -2.53
N GLU A 56 -12.14 -16.00 -1.95
CA GLU A 56 -13.13 -16.98 -2.44
C GLU A 56 -13.58 -16.69 -3.87
N LYS A 57 -13.91 -15.43 -4.20
CA LYS A 57 -14.24 -15.04 -5.59
C LYS A 57 -13.07 -15.34 -6.54
N MET A 58 -11.86 -15.03 -6.11
CA MET A 58 -10.64 -15.22 -6.90
C MET A 58 -10.29 -16.70 -7.16
N LYS A 59 -10.70 -17.63 -6.28
CA LYS A 59 -10.50 -19.08 -6.47
C LYS A 59 -11.08 -19.59 -7.79
N SER A 60 -12.23 -19.06 -8.19
CA SER A 60 -12.94 -19.50 -9.40
C SER A 60 -12.18 -19.24 -10.70
N HIS A 61 -11.11 -18.43 -10.64
CA HIS A 61 -10.34 -18.00 -11.81
C HIS A 61 -9.07 -18.83 -12.07
N SER A 62 -8.81 -19.90 -11.31
CA SER A 62 -7.65 -20.80 -11.50
C SER A 62 -6.32 -20.04 -11.62
N LEU A 63 -5.96 -19.33 -10.55
CA LEU A 63 -4.78 -18.46 -10.48
C LEU A 63 -3.51 -19.24 -10.13
N ASP A 64 -2.41 -18.91 -10.79
CA ASP A 64 -1.08 -19.42 -10.45
C ASP A 64 -0.43 -18.62 -9.30
N LEU A 65 -0.87 -17.38 -9.10
CA LEU A 65 -0.38 -16.44 -8.09
C LEU A 65 -1.45 -15.37 -7.82
N LEU A 66 -1.62 -14.96 -6.56
CA LEU A 66 -2.37 -13.75 -6.21
C LEU A 66 -1.43 -12.67 -5.64
N ILE A 67 -1.57 -11.45 -6.17
CA ILE A 67 -1.00 -10.23 -5.61
C ILE A 67 -2.09 -9.44 -4.89
N VAL A 68 -1.90 -9.18 -3.60
CA VAL A 68 -2.74 -8.30 -2.78
C VAL A 68 -2.19 -6.88 -2.89
N ALA A 69 -2.71 -6.10 -3.84
CA ALA A 69 -2.31 -4.72 -4.11
C ALA A 69 -2.83 -3.71 -3.06
N CYS A 70 -3.90 -4.05 -2.33
CA CYS A 70 -4.39 -3.21 -1.24
C CYS A 70 -3.44 -3.25 -0.05
N ASN A 71 -2.83 -2.11 0.29
CA ASN A 71 -2.01 -1.97 1.50
C ASN A 71 -2.78 -2.39 2.75
N THR A 72 -4.05 -1.98 2.90
CA THR A 72 -4.84 -2.32 4.08
C THR A 72 -5.14 -3.82 4.21
N ALA A 73 -5.50 -4.49 3.11
CA ALA A 73 -5.69 -5.93 3.13
C ALA A 73 -4.35 -6.67 3.35
N SER A 74 -3.27 -6.21 2.71
CA SER A 74 -1.93 -6.75 2.90
C SER A 74 -1.42 -6.57 4.33
N SER A 75 -1.81 -5.51 5.04
CA SER A 75 -1.43 -5.28 6.43
C SER A 75 -2.18 -6.16 7.43
N LEU A 76 -3.48 -6.41 7.19
CA LEU A 76 -4.39 -6.91 8.24
C LEU A 76 -5.03 -8.27 7.93
N ALA A 77 -4.93 -8.75 6.69
CA ALA A 77 -5.64 -9.94 6.22
C ALA A 77 -4.86 -10.80 5.21
N LEU A 78 -3.55 -10.56 5.05
CA LEU A 78 -2.74 -11.35 4.11
C LEU A 78 -2.70 -12.84 4.50
N ASP A 79 -2.65 -13.14 5.80
CA ASP A 79 -2.73 -14.50 6.36
C ASP A 79 -4.05 -15.19 6.01
N VAL A 80 -5.16 -14.47 6.10
CA VAL A 80 -6.50 -14.98 5.76
C VAL A 80 -6.54 -15.36 4.28
N MET A 81 -6.09 -14.46 3.40
CA MET A 81 -6.08 -14.72 1.96
C MET A 81 -5.13 -15.87 1.60
N LYS A 82 -3.96 -15.97 2.25
CA LYS A 82 -3.01 -17.09 2.10
C LYS A 82 -3.66 -18.43 2.45
N ASN A 83 -4.36 -18.49 3.59
CA ASN A 83 -5.03 -19.70 4.04
C ASN A 83 -6.20 -20.09 3.13
N GLU A 84 -6.98 -19.10 2.68
CA GLU A 84 -8.11 -19.35 1.79
C GLU A 84 -7.63 -19.92 0.45
N LEU A 85 -6.57 -19.36 -0.15
CA LEU A 85 -6.14 -19.69 -1.52
C LEU A 85 -5.17 -20.86 -1.66
N GLN A 86 -4.85 -21.60 -0.59
CA GLN A 86 -3.92 -22.73 -0.71
C GLN A 86 -4.37 -23.73 -1.81
N PRO A 87 -3.44 -24.23 -2.65
CA PRO A 87 -1.98 -24.04 -2.60
C PRO A 87 -1.46 -22.82 -3.40
N THR A 88 -2.33 -21.99 -3.98
CA THR A 88 -1.93 -20.82 -4.76
C THR A 88 -1.14 -19.83 -3.89
N PRO A 89 0.09 -19.44 -4.26
CA PRO A 89 0.86 -18.44 -3.54
C PRO A 89 0.14 -17.09 -3.50
N VAL A 90 0.26 -16.40 -2.36
CA VAL A 90 -0.30 -15.05 -2.17
C VAL A 90 0.79 -14.12 -1.64
N ILE A 91 1.02 -13.00 -2.35
CA ILE A 91 2.03 -12.00 -2.03
C ILE A 91 1.35 -10.66 -1.77
N GLY A 92 1.72 -9.98 -0.69
CA GLY A 92 1.25 -8.65 -0.35
C GLY A 92 2.24 -7.54 -0.70
N VAL A 93 1.75 -6.31 -0.83
CA VAL A 93 2.59 -5.14 -1.17
C VAL A 93 3.43 -4.60 0.00
N VAL A 94 3.10 -4.95 1.25
CA VAL A 94 3.79 -4.41 2.43
C VAL A 94 5.28 -4.75 2.44
N GLU A 95 5.63 -6.03 2.26
CA GLU A 95 7.04 -6.47 2.25
C GLU A 95 7.83 -5.81 1.11
N ALA A 96 7.22 -5.61 -0.07
CA ALA A 96 7.85 -4.90 -1.17
C ALA A 96 8.14 -3.43 -0.82
N GLY A 97 7.21 -2.75 -0.14
CA GLY A 97 7.40 -1.39 0.36
C GLY A 97 8.51 -1.30 1.41
N VAL A 98 8.54 -2.24 2.36
CA VAL A 98 9.61 -2.34 3.37
C VAL A 98 10.98 -2.54 2.71
N ASN A 99 11.10 -3.48 1.78
CA ASN A 99 12.35 -3.72 1.05
C ASN A 99 12.81 -2.49 0.24
N SER A 100 11.86 -1.72 -0.32
CA SER A 100 12.17 -0.46 -0.99
C SER A 100 12.73 0.59 -0.03
N VAL A 101 12.25 0.65 1.21
CA VAL A 101 12.78 1.55 2.25
C VAL A 101 14.20 1.12 2.63
N LEU A 102 14.39 -0.15 2.97
CA LEU A 102 15.66 -0.70 3.44
C LEU A 102 16.78 -0.59 2.39
N SER A 103 16.44 -0.67 1.10
CA SER A 103 17.43 -0.54 0.01
C SER A 103 17.84 0.90 -0.31
N GLN A 104 17.12 1.90 0.19
CA GLN A 104 17.32 3.32 -0.17
C GLN A 104 17.78 4.20 0.98
N MET A 105 17.70 3.71 2.21
CA MET A 105 17.92 4.47 3.44
C MET A 105 19.10 3.90 4.22
N GLN A 106 19.73 4.76 5.02
CA GLN A 106 20.87 4.44 5.89
C GLN A 106 20.45 4.52 7.37
N ASP A 107 21.35 4.11 8.26
CA ASP A 107 21.13 4.24 9.70
C ASP A 107 20.83 5.70 10.08
N HIS A 108 19.90 5.86 11.01
CA HIS A 108 19.39 7.13 11.51
C HIS A 108 18.60 8.00 10.51
N ASP A 109 18.39 7.53 9.26
CA ASP A 109 17.43 8.17 8.37
C ASP A 109 16.00 8.07 8.94
N THR A 110 15.13 9.00 8.54
CA THR A 110 13.72 9.01 8.95
C THR A 110 12.78 8.69 7.80
N ALA A 111 12.00 7.62 7.93
CA ALA A 111 10.98 7.22 6.96
C ALA A 111 9.59 7.70 7.44
N LEU A 112 8.87 8.43 6.59
CA LEU A 112 7.46 8.78 6.84
C LEU A 112 6.54 7.88 6.02
N ILE A 113 5.76 7.06 6.70
CA ILE A 113 4.76 6.17 6.11
C ILE A 113 3.41 6.87 6.13
N LEU A 114 2.87 7.13 4.94
CA LEU A 114 1.51 7.62 4.75
C LEU A 114 0.60 6.45 4.39
N GLY A 115 -0.54 6.32 5.05
CA GLY A 115 -1.44 5.20 4.79
C GLY A 115 -2.86 5.45 5.28
N THR A 116 -3.72 4.47 5.09
CA THR A 116 -5.05 4.50 5.71
C THR A 116 -4.94 4.41 7.24
N ARG A 117 -6.01 4.77 7.97
CA ARG A 117 -6.05 4.60 9.43
C ARG A 117 -5.76 3.15 9.84
N ALA A 118 -6.43 2.20 9.21
CA ALA A 118 -6.24 0.78 9.50
C ALA A 118 -4.79 0.31 9.26
N THR A 119 -4.16 0.71 8.15
CA THR A 119 -2.76 0.35 7.89
C THR A 119 -1.82 1.00 8.91
N VAL A 120 -1.96 2.29 9.20
CA VAL A 120 -1.08 3.01 10.15
C VAL A 120 -1.25 2.47 11.58
N GLN A 121 -2.46 2.16 12.00
CA GLN A 121 -2.73 1.59 13.32
C GLN A 121 -2.23 0.15 13.49
N SER A 122 -1.98 -0.55 12.37
CA SER A 122 -1.40 -1.90 12.42
C SER A 122 0.08 -1.90 12.75
N HIS A 123 0.78 -0.76 12.60
CA HIS A 123 2.23 -0.60 12.76
C HIS A 123 3.09 -1.54 11.90
N ILE A 124 2.51 -2.30 10.96
CA ILE A 124 3.22 -3.36 10.24
C ILE A 124 4.46 -2.87 9.48
N TYR A 125 4.41 -1.66 8.91
CA TYR A 125 5.58 -1.07 8.24
C TYR A 125 6.68 -0.74 9.25
N ARG A 126 6.34 -0.11 10.37
CA ARG A 126 7.28 0.18 11.46
C ARG A 126 7.92 -1.10 11.97
N ASP A 127 7.11 -2.10 12.30
CA ASP A 127 7.57 -3.35 12.90
C ASP A 127 8.53 -4.10 11.97
N LEU A 128 8.18 -4.20 10.67
CA LEU A 128 9.02 -4.89 9.69
C LEU A 128 10.31 -4.14 9.37
N ILE A 129 10.28 -2.80 9.29
CA ILE A 129 11.50 -1.99 9.08
C ILE A 129 12.44 -2.12 10.28
N GLN A 130 11.90 -2.01 11.50
CA GLN A 130 12.69 -2.11 12.72
C GLN A 130 13.27 -3.52 12.93
N ALA A 131 12.52 -4.56 12.56
CA ALA A 131 13.01 -5.94 12.62
C ALA A 131 14.16 -6.22 11.64
N ALA A 132 14.31 -5.44 10.56
CA ALA A 132 15.32 -5.68 9.53
C ALA A 132 16.73 -5.16 9.88
N GLY A 133 16.90 -4.44 10.99
CA GLY A 133 18.22 -4.14 11.56
C GLY A 133 18.77 -2.71 11.44
N PRO A 134 18.43 -1.86 10.45
CA PRO A 134 18.94 -0.50 10.45
C PRO A 134 18.17 0.38 11.44
N GLU A 135 18.84 1.33 12.08
CA GLU A 135 18.22 2.28 13.02
C GLU A 135 17.40 3.37 12.28
N ILE A 136 16.53 2.95 11.36
CA ILE A 136 15.64 3.85 10.64
C ILE A 136 14.52 4.29 11.58
N ARG A 137 14.39 5.61 11.76
CA ARG A 137 13.28 6.18 12.49
C ARG A 137 12.02 6.13 11.64
N VAL A 138 11.03 5.34 12.04
CA VAL A 138 9.74 5.26 11.33
C VAL A 138 8.72 6.19 11.96
N LEU A 139 8.20 7.12 11.15
CA LEU A 139 7.06 7.98 11.45
C LEU A 139 5.87 7.50 10.64
N GLU A 140 4.66 7.60 11.20
CA GLU A 140 3.45 7.14 10.54
C GLU A 140 2.36 8.21 10.63
N GLN A 141 1.67 8.43 9.51
CA GLN A 141 0.61 9.41 9.39
C GLN A 141 -0.58 8.79 8.66
N ALA A 142 -1.71 8.72 9.37
CA ALA A 142 -2.97 8.29 8.76
C ALA A 142 -3.54 9.42 7.88
N CYS A 143 -3.86 9.09 6.63
CA CYS A 143 -4.33 10.02 5.61
C CYS A 143 -5.74 9.65 5.09
N PRO A 144 -6.78 9.65 5.95
CA PRO A 144 -8.11 9.13 5.60
C PRO A 144 -8.81 9.86 4.45
N LEU A 145 -8.43 11.11 4.17
CA LEU A 145 -9.05 11.92 3.11
C LEU A 145 -8.54 11.59 1.70
N LEU A 146 -7.37 10.94 1.57
CA LEU A 146 -6.76 10.71 0.26
C LEU A 146 -7.52 9.67 -0.57
N VAL A 147 -8.03 8.60 0.04
CA VAL A 147 -8.74 7.55 -0.71
C VAL A 147 -10.02 8.11 -1.37
N PRO A 148 -10.93 8.80 -0.65
CA PRO A 148 -12.09 9.42 -1.29
C PRO A 148 -11.71 10.37 -2.45
N MET A 149 -10.69 11.21 -2.27
CA MET A 149 -10.26 12.13 -3.32
C MET A 149 -9.73 11.40 -4.57
N ILE A 150 -9.00 10.29 -4.39
CA ILE A 150 -8.49 9.49 -5.49
C ILE A 150 -9.64 8.80 -6.24
N GLU A 151 -10.61 8.23 -5.52
CA GLU A 151 -11.77 7.55 -6.11
C GLU A 151 -12.68 8.54 -6.87
N GLU A 152 -12.79 9.79 -6.41
CA GLU A 152 -13.47 10.89 -7.13
C GLU A 152 -12.65 11.45 -8.32
N GLY A 153 -11.45 10.92 -8.58
CA GLY A 153 -10.61 11.32 -9.70
C GLY A 153 -9.95 12.69 -9.54
N TRP A 154 -9.83 13.22 -8.31
CA TRP A 154 -9.27 14.54 -8.00
C TRP A 154 -7.74 14.59 -8.10
N ARG A 155 -7.16 14.11 -9.21
CA ARG A 155 -5.70 13.97 -9.39
C ARG A 155 -4.96 15.31 -9.42
N ASP A 156 -5.53 16.31 -10.10
CA ASP A 156 -4.95 17.65 -10.25
C ASP A 156 -5.76 18.73 -9.50
N HIS A 157 -6.51 18.32 -8.48
CA HIS A 157 -7.38 19.23 -7.74
C HIS A 157 -6.59 19.98 -6.66
N PRO A 158 -6.71 21.32 -6.52
CA PRO A 158 -5.98 22.09 -5.51
C PRO A 158 -6.21 21.61 -4.06
N ILE A 159 -7.40 21.09 -3.77
CA ILE A 159 -7.73 20.52 -2.45
C ILE A 159 -6.89 19.27 -2.15
N LEU A 160 -6.57 18.43 -3.14
CA LEU A 160 -5.70 17.26 -2.91
C LEU A 160 -4.32 17.73 -2.46
N THR A 161 -3.75 18.73 -3.15
CA THR A 161 -2.45 19.31 -2.78
C THR A 161 -2.50 19.88 -1.36
N ALA A 162 -3.49 20.71 -1.04
CA ALA A 162 -3.63 21.30 0.29
C ALA A 162 -3.77 20.24 1.39
N THR A 163 -4.51 19.16 1.11
CA THR A 163 -4.72 18.05 2.04
C THR A 163 -3.42 17.28 2.30
N ILE A 164 -2.65 16.99 1.25
CA ILE A 164 -1.33 16.36 1.40
C ILE A 164 -0.40 17.27 2.19
N THR A 165 -0.37 18.58 1.87
CA THR A 165 0.43 19.57 2.60
C THR A 165 0.10 19.56 4.09
N GLU A 166 -1.17 19.55 4.46
CA GLU A 166 -1.59 19.51 5.86
C GLU A 166 -1.11 18.24 6.57
N TYR A 167 -1.19 17.07 5.92
CA TYR A 167 -0.69 15.81 6.48
C TYR A 167 0.83 15.81 6.70
N VAL A 168 1.61 16.41 5.79
CA VAL A 168 3.06 16.35 5.87
C VAL A 168 3.70 17.51 6.66
N LYS A 169 2.98 18.62 6.82
CA LYS A 169 3.47 19.84 7.49
C LYS A 169 4.12 19.58 8.86
N PRO A 170 3.54 18.77 9.78
CA PRO A 170 4.15 18.52 11.09
C PRO A 170 5.54 17.87 11.03
N TYR A 171 5.88 17.25 9.90
CA TYR A 171 7.14 16.55 9.68
C TYR A 171 8.18 17.39 8.93
N LEU A 172 7.74 18.38 8.16
CA LEU A 172 8.62 19.32 7.47
C LEU A 172 9.23 20.33 8.45
N ASP A 173 8.44 20.82 9.41
CA ASP A 173 8.91 21.79 10.41
C ASP A 173 9.79 21.15 11.50
N ARG A 174 9.85 19.82 11.55
CA ARG A 174 10.63 19.02 12.51
C ARG A 174 11.79 18.26 11.88
N ALA A 175 11.95 18.35 10.55
CA ALA A 175 13.19 17.92 9.93
C ALA A 175 14.28 18.88 10.40
N PRO A 176 15.45 18.41 10.88
CA PRO A 176 16.60 19.30 10.99
C PRO A 176 16.77 20.01 9.63
N ALA A 177 17.27 21.24 9.63
CA ALA A 177 17.68 21.91 8.40
C ALA A 177 18.81 21.07 7.77
N VAL A 178 18.44 20.04 7.02
CA VAL A 178 19.34 19.28 6.19
C VAL A 178 19.63 20.25 5.05
N GLU A 179 20.84 20.82 5.03
CA GLU A 179 21.40 21.38 3.81
C GLU A 179 21.04 20.46 2.64
N PRO A 180 20.81 20.96 1.41
CA PRO A 180 20.46 20.12 0.27
C PRO A 180 21.62 19.20 -0.12
N ARG A 181 21.84 18.16 0.67
CA ARG A 181 22.67 16.99 0.44
C ARG A 181 21.74 15.82 0.72
N ARG A 182 21.21 15.24 -0.37
CA ARG A 182 20.66 13.87 -0.48
C ARG A 182 20.10 13.30 0.84
N GLY A 183 18.83 13.51 1.19
CA GLY A 183 18.34 12.92 2.46
C GLY A 183 16.84 12.84 2.70
N ILE A 184 16.01 13.71 2.12
CA ILE A 184 14.56 13.46 2.07
C ILE A 184 14.23 13.04 0.64
N ARG A 185 14.36 11.74 0.36
CA ARG A 185 13.72 11.17 -0.82
C ARG A 185 12.24 11.07 -0.50
N LEU A 186 11.48 12.11 -0.84
CA LEU A 186 10.07 11.92 -1.13
C LEU A 186 10.06 10.86 -2.25
N LEU A 187 9.68 9.62 -1.93
CA LEU A 187 9.40 8.60 -2.94
C LEU A 187 8.22 9.12 -3.73
N ARG A 188 8.55 9.92 -4.75
CA ARG A 188 7.61 10.43 -5.73
C ARG A 188 7.10 9.18 -6.43
N ILE A 189 5.94 8.69 -6.00
CA ILE A 189 5.11 7.86 -6.87
C ILE A 189 4.74 8.82 -7.99
N CYS A 190 5.54 8.81 -9.06
CA CYS A 190 5.21 9.50 -10.29
C CYS A 190 3.85 8.93 -10.72
N LEU A 191 2.79 9.68 -10.47
CA LEU A 191 1.61 9.59 -11.31
C LEU A 191 2.08 10.06 -12.69
N PRO A 192 2.12 9.18 -13.71
CA PRO A 192 2.39 9.65 -15.06
C PRO A 192 1.30 10.65 -15.44
N ARG A 193 1.72 11.74 -16.11
CA ARG A 193 0.81 12.62 -16.83
C ARG A 193 -0.04 11.83 -17.81
#